data_AF-A0A1I3WNR5-F1
#
_entry.id   AF-A0A1I3WNR5-F1
#
_cell.length_a   1.000
_cell.length_b   1.000
_cell.length_c   1.000
_cell.angle_alpha   90.00
_cell.angle_beta   90.00
_cell.angle_gamma   90.00
#
_symmetry.space_group_name_H-M   'P 1'
#
loop_
_entity.id
_entity.type
_entity.pdbx_description
1 polymer ?
#
loop_
_entity_poly.entity_id
_entity_poly.type
_entity_poly.pdbx_seq_one_letter_code
_entity_poly.pdbx_strand_id
1 'polypeptide(L)'
;MATMNRGNRRADYLELPTADARIAGYDGVWNVTFATTRGACGSGYSVPFTVTGSRVSSAGGGRVSGTVNRGGAVAVAVSVGASHAAGGGRLGGAAGAGYWRGVISGDQCSGTWQATRT
;
A
#
# COMPACT_ATOMS: atom_id res chain seq x y z
N MET A 1 -20.50 -38.17 28.64
CA MET A 1 -21.76 -37.48 29.03
C MET A 1 -21.35 -36.13 29.61
N ALA A 2 -21.50 -35.07 28.81
CA ALA A 2 -22.54 -34.03 28.93
C ALA A 2 -22.13 -33.00 30.00
N THR A 3 -22.07 -31.69 29.73
CA THR A 3 -23.16 -30.88 29.17
C THR A 3 -22.63 -29.55 28.64
N MET A 4 -23.03 -29.16 27.42
CA MET A 4 -22.99 -27.77 26.94
C MET A 4 -24.12 -26.98 27.62
N ASN A 5 -23.88 -25.72 28.00
CA ASN A 5 -25.00 -24.80 28.17
C ASN A 5 -24.72 -23.42 27.56
N ARG A 6 -25.68 -22.96 26.76
CA ARG A 6 -25.69 -21.72 25.96
C ARG A 6 -26.11 -20.53 26.83
N GLY A 7 -25.52 -19.35 26.63
CA GLY A 7 -26.13 -18.11 27.17
C GLY A 7 -25.21 -16.90 27.38
N ASN A 8 -24.70 -16.33 26.29
CA ASN A 8 -24.40 -14.91 26.04
C ASN A 8 -24.52 -13.91 27.24
N ARG A 9 -23.42 -13.23 27.65
CA ARG A 9 -23.34 -11.76 27.85
C ARG A 9 -21.98 -11.24 28.39
N ARG A 10 -21.39 -10.34 27.59
CA ARG A 10 -20.60 -9.12 27.95
C ARG A 10 -19.14 -9.29 28.42
N ALA A 11 -18.24 -8.96 27.48
CA ALA A 11 -17.03 -8.13 27.58
C ALA A 11 -15.99 -8.46 28.68
N ASP A 12 -14.82 -8.93 28.25
CA ASP A 12 -13.50 -8.38 28.61
C ASP A 12 -12.40 -9.31 28.07
N TYR A 13 -12.31 -9.41 26.74
CA TYR A 13 -11.03 -9.74 26.13
C TYR A 13 -10.42 -8.39 25.77
N LEU A 14 -9.38 -7.98 26.50
CA LEU A 14 -8.50 -6.90 26.07
C LEU A 14 -7.81 -7.36 24.79
N GLU A 15 -8.50 -7.26 23.67
CA GLU A 15 -7.92 -7.33 22.34
C GLU A 15 -7.03 -6.10 22.20
N LEU A 16 -5.80 -6.21 22.73
CA LEU A 16 -4.70 -5.36 22.28
C LEU A 16 -4.80 -5.36 20.75
N PRO A 17 -5.00 -4.21 20.07
CA PRO A 17 -5.19 -4.21 18.64
C PRO A 17 -4.00 -4.95 18.05
N THR A 18 -4.28 -6.15 17.54
CA THR A 18 -3.26 -7.05 17.06
C THR A 18 -2.57 -6.35 15.90
N ALA A 19 -1.33 -6.76 15.62
CA ALA A 19 -0.55 -6.27 14.49
C ALA A 19 -1.41 -6.05 13.23
N ASP A 20 -2.33 -6.98 12.99
CA ASP A 20 -3.29 -7.00 11.92
C ASP A 20 -4.33 -5.88 11.96
N ALA A 21 -4.81 -5.43 13.12
CA ALA A 21 -5.81 -4.37 13.22
C ALA A 21 -5.28 -3.00 12.78
N ARG A 22 -4.02 -2.67 13.12
CA ARG A 22 -3.38 -1.41 12.66
C ARG A 22 -3.03 -1.45 11.18
N ILE A 23 -2.67 -2.61 10.68
CA ILE A 23 -2.38 -2.82 9.26
C ILE A 23 -3.68 -2.80 8.45
N ALA A 24 -4.76 -3.44 8.95
CA ALA A 24 -6.10 -3.38 8.38
C ALA A 24 -6.68 -1.96 8.37
N GLY A 25 -6.17 -1.08 9.25
CA GLY A 25 -6.44 0.35 9.20
C GLY A 25 -6.08 1.01 7.85
N TYR A 26 -5.20 0.39 7.05
CA TYR A 26 -4.83 0.87 5.71
C TYR A 26 -5.56 0.14 4.57
N ASP A 27 -6.36 -0.89 4.85
CA ASP A 27 -7.01 -1.73 3.83
C ASP A 27 -8.00 -0.95 2.99
N GLY A 28 -7.86 -0.94 1.68
CA GLY A 28 -8.77 -0.20 0.81
C GLY A 28 -8.15 0.14 -0.52
N VAL A 29 -8.89 0.89 -1.33
CA VAL A 29 -8.41 1.40 -2.62
C VAL A 29 -7.75 2.76 -2.40
N TRP A 30 -6.51 2.85 -2.84
CA TRP A 30 -5.67 4.03 -2.77
C TRP A 30 -5.42 4.54 -4.18
N ASN A 31 -5.79 5.78 -4.43
CA ASN A 31 -5.40 6.45 -5.67
C ASN A 31 -3.99 7.03 -5.48
N VAL A 32 -3.01 6.49 -6.22
CA VAL A 32 -1.61 6.91 -6.12
C VAL A 32 -1.21 7.68 -7.35
N THR A 33 -0.77 8.92 -7.15
CA THR A 33 -0.30 9.82 -8.19
C THR A 33 1.22 9.90 -8.15
N PHE A 34 1.86 9.70 -9.31
CA PHE A 34 3.31 9.78 -9.45
C PHE A 34 3.72 11.08 -10.13
N ALA A 35 4.66 11.80 -9.52
CA ALA A 35 5.29 12.98 -10.11
C ALA A 35 6.76 12.70 -10.39
N THR A 36 7.19 12.79 -11.65
CA THR A 36 8.60 12.70 -12.04
C THR A 36 9.30 14.02 -11.71
N THR A 37 10.37 13.97 -10.92
CA THR A 37 11.20 15.15 -10.60
C THR A 37 12.56 15.11 -11.30
N ARG A 38 13.00 13.93 -11.75
CA ARG A 38 14.19 13.74 -12.58
C ARG A 38 13.94 12.71 -13.68
N GLY A 39 14.49 13.00 -14.87
CA GLY A 39 14.36 12.18 -16.08
C GLY A 39 13.19 12.64 -16.96
N ALA A 40 13.15 12.14 -18.19
CA ALA A 40 12.15 12.52 -19.20
C ALA A 40 10.90 11.61 -19.19
N CYS A 41 10.71 10.84 -18.12
CA CYS A 41 9.54 9.98 -18.00
C CYS A 41 8.29 10.80 -17.73
N GLY A 42 7.21 10.48 -18.44
CA GLY A 42 5.89 11.11 -18.23
C GLY A 42 5.53 11.15 -16.74
N SER A 43 4.95 12.26 -16.31
CA SER A 43 4.55 12.53 -14.92
C SER A 43 3.03 12.69 -14.82
N GLY A 44 2.49 12.59 -13.60
CA GLY A 44 1.08 12.88 -13.33
C GLY A 44 0.11 11.73 -13.61
N TYR A 45 0.63 10.52 -13.80
CA TYR A 45 -0.23 9.34 -13.93
C TYR A 45 -0.72 8.88 -12.55
N SER A 46 -2.01 8.59 -12.46
CA SER A 46 -2.66 8.02 -11.28
C SER A 46 -2.95 6.55 -11.51
N VAL A 47 -2.60 5.70 -10.56
CA VAL A 47 -2.89 4.27 -10.61
C VAL A 47 -3.58 3.87 -9.31
N PRO A 48 -4.72 3.16 -9.35
CA PRO A 48 -5.32 2.64 -8.15
C PRO A 48 -4.54 1.42 -7.66
N PHE A 49 -4.19 1.46 -6.38
CA PHE A 49 -3.60 0.36 -5.63
C PHE A 49 -4.60 -0.14 -4.59
N THR A 50 -4.59 -1.44 -4.32
CA THR A 50 -5.37 -2.03 -3.25
C THR A 50 -4.43 -2.45 -2.14
N VAL A 51 -4.72 -2.02 -0.91
CA VAL A 51 -4.05 -2.51 0.29
C VAL A 51 -4.95 -3.54 0.95
N THR A 52 -4.39 -4.70 1.28
CA THR A 52 -5.10 -5.78 1.99
C THR A 52 -4.16 -6.44 2.97
N GLY A 53 -4.43 -6.25 4.26
CA GLY A 53 -3.45 -6.47 5.32
C GLY A 53 -2.15 -5.73 4.99
N SER A 54 -1.04 -6.45 5.06
CA SER A 54 0.28 -5.87 4.79
C SER A 54 0.64 -5.84 3.31
N ARG A 55 -0.25 -6.26 2.40
CA ARG A 55 0.07 -6.40 0.97
C ARG A 55 -0.48 -5.24 0.16
N VAL A 56 0.33 -4.76 -0.78
CA VAL A 56 -0.06 -3.79 -1.79
C VAL A 56 -0.15 -4.49 -3.14
N SER A 57 -1.29 -4.37 -3.81
CA SER A 57 -1.50 -4.79 -5.19
C SER A 57 -1.90 -3.60 -6.06
N SER A 58 -1.73 -3.69 -7.38
CA SER A 58 -2.08 -2.63 -8.33
C SER A 58 -3.06 -3.15 -9.37
N ALA A 59 -3.96 -2.28 -9.85
CA ALA A 59 -4.82 -2.59 -10.98
C ALA A 59 -4.12 -2.49 -12.35
N GLY A 60 -2.89 -1.95 -12.41
CA GLY A 60 -2.22 -1.54 -13.66
C GLY A 60 -1.60 -2.65 -14.52
N GLY A 61 -1.98 -3.92 -14.34
CA GLY A 61 -1.53 -5.04 -15.19
C GLY A 61 -0.04 -5.44 -15.08
N GLY A 62 0.74 -4.77 -14.22
CA GLY A 62 2.14 -5.10 -13.91
C GLY A 62 2.31 -6.08 -12.74
N ARG A 63 3.50 -6.67 -12.62
CA ARG A 63 3.89 -7.34 -11.37
C ARG A 63 4.15 -6.27 -10.33
N VAL A 64 3.22 -6.13 -9.39
CA VAL A 64 3.38 -5.24 -8.24
C VAL A 64 3.52 -6.09 -7.00
N SER A 65 4.61 -5.90 -6.30
CA SER A 65 4.80 -6.42 -4.96
C SER A 65 5.02 -5.24 -4.03
N GLY A 66 4.29 -5.20 -2.93
CA GLY A 66 4.53 -4.19 -1.94
C GLY A 66 4.07 -4.62 -0.57
N THR A 67 4.71 -4.03 0.43
CA THR A 67 4.41 -4.26 1.83
C THR A 67 4.15 -2.96 2.57
N VAL A 68 3.17 -3.00 3.46
CA VAL A 68 2.90 -1.95 4.43
C VAL A 68 3.12 -2.51 5.82
N ASN A 69 3.96 -1.84 6.62
CA ASN A 69 4.18 -2.23 8.01
C ASN A 69 3.20 -1.52 8.97
N ARG A 70 3.18 -1.94 10.23
CA ARG A 70 2.31 -1.37 11.27
C ARG A 70 2.49 0.14 11.50
N GLY A 71 3.66 0.68 11.19
CA GLY A 71 3.97 2.09 11.31
C GLY A 71 3.60 2.90 10.07
N GLY A 72 2.93 2.27 9.10
CA GLY A 72 2.54 2.84 7.82
C GLY A 72 3.68 2.92 6.80
N ALA A 73 4.87 2.38 7.08
CA ALA A 73 5.94 2.42 6.09
C ALA A 73 5.63 1.49 4.92
N VAL A 74 5.80 2.01 3.71
CA VAL A 74 5.49 1.37 2.44
C VAL A 74 6.78 1.10 1.70
N ALA A 75 6.91 -0.12 1.18
CA ALA A 75 7.92 -0.48 0.19
C ALA A 75 7.21 -1.20 -0.95
N VAL A 76 7.32 -0.69 -2.17
CA VAL A 76 6.65 -1.21 -3.36
C VAL A 76 7.68 -1.36 -4.47
N ALA A 77 7.61 -2.45 -5.22
CA ALA A 77 8.28 -2.64 -6.48
C ALA A 77 7.22 -2.92 -7.55
N VAL A 78 7.35 -2.26 -8.69
CA VAL A 78 6.46 -2.34 -9.85
C VAL A 78 7.30 -2.72 -11.05
N SER A 79 6.92 -3.77 -11.75
CA SER A 79 7.53 -4.15 -13.02
C SER A 79 6.45 -4.35 -14.09
N VAL A 80 6.56 -3.61 -15.19
CA VAL A 80 5.63 -3.63 -16.33
C VAL A 80 6.47 -3.77 -17.61
N GLY A 81 6.44 -4.94 -18.24
CA GLY A 81 7.30 -5.21 -19.41
C GLY A 81 8.78 -5.01 -19.08
N ALA A 82 9.45 -4.12 -19.80
CA ALA A 82 10.85 -3.72 -19.56
C ALA A 82 11.01 -2.64 -18.47
N SER A 83 9.92 -1.95 -18.11
CA SER A 83 9.93 -0.88 -17.12
C SER A 83 9.89 -1.44 -15.71
N HIS A 84 10.71 -0.91 -14.81
CA HIS A 84 10.76 -1.31 -13.42
C HIS A 84 10.99 -0.10 -12.52
N ALA A 85 10.17 0.03 -11.48
CA ALA A 85 10.22 1.10 -10.52
C ALA A 85 10.10 0.57 -9.09
N ALA A 86 10.77 1.22 -8.17
CA ALA A 86 10.64 0.99 -6.74
C ALA A 86 10.18 2.29 -6.07
N GLY A 87 9.20 2.17 -5.19
CA GLY A 87 8.65 3.24 -4.39
C GLY A 87 8.77 2.94 -2.91
N GLY A 88 9.14 3.93 -2.12
CA GLY A 88 9.15 3.87 -0.66
C GLY A 88 8.46 5.08 -0.07
N GLY A 89 7.84 4.94 1.09
CA GLY A 89 7.21 6.07 1.77
C GLY A 89 6.40 5.65 2.98
N ARG A 90 5.38 6.45 3.31
CA ARG A 90 4.55 6.23 4.50
C ARG A 90 3.08 6.55 4.23
N LEU A 91 2.18 5.72 4.77
CA LEU A 91 0.74 5.96 4.89
C LEU A 91 0.41 6.44 6.32
N GLY A 92 -0.45 7.43 6.41
CA GLY A 92 -1.01 7.96 7.65
C GLY A 92 -2.50 8.23 7.49
N GLY A 93 -3.34 7.48 8.22
CA GLY A 93 -4.79 7.56 8.08
C GLY A 93 -5.23 7.22 6.65
N ALA A 94 -5.83 8.20 5.96
CA ALA A 94 -6.33 8.08 4.58
C ALA A 94 -5.40 8.74 3.54
N ALA A 95 -4.20 9.17 3.91
CA ALA A 95 -3.23 9.79 3.01
C ALA A 95 -1.85 9.14 3.11
N GLY A 96 -1.02 9.32 2.09
CA GLY A 96 0.35 8.83 2.09
C GLY A 96 1.22 9.55 1.07
N ALA A 97 2.52 9.48 1.28
CA ALA A 97 3.48 10.06 0.35
C ALA A 97 4.84 9.39 0.47
N GLY A 98 5.65 9.59 -0.57
CA GLY A 98 7.03 9.14 -0.56
C GLY A 98 7.76 9.45 -1.85
N TYR A 99 8.79 8.65 -2.10
CA TYR A 99 9.67 8.77 -3.25
C TYR A 99 9.63 7.50 -4.08
N TRP A 100 9.84 7.65 -5.38
CA TRP A 100 10.01 6.52 -6.27
C TRP A 100 11.21 6.76 -7.20
N ARG A 101 11.76 5.66 -7.69
CA ARG A 101 12.82 5.65 -8.70
C ARG A 101 12.70 4.40 -9.54
N GLY A 102 13.07 4.48 -10.81
CA GLY A 102 12.96 3.35 -11.71
C GLY A 102 13.58 3.63 -13.07
N VAL A 103 13.58 2.60 -13.89
CA VAL A 103 13.88 2.70 -15.32
C VAL A 103 12.55 2.54 -16.05
N ILE A 104 12.15 3.56 -16.81
CA ILE A 104 10.92 3.53 -17.60
C ILE A 104 11.33 3.64 -19.06
N SER A 105 11.01 2.62 -19.86
CA SER A 105 11.37 2.56 -21.29
C SER A 105 12.88 2.73 -21.58
N GLY A 106 13.75 2.43 -20.62
CA GLY A 106 15.21 2.56 -20.74
C GLY A 106 15.82 3.79 -20.04
N ASP A 107 15.00 4.77 -19.65
CA ASP A 107 15.48 5.99 -18.99
C ASP A 107 15.35 5.91 -17.47
N GLN A 108 16.40 6.35 -16.77
CA GLN A 108 16.40 6.47 -15.32
C GLN A 108 15.55 7.67 -14.88
N CYS A 109 14.49 7.39 -14.15
CA CYS A 109 13.58 8.38 -13.64
C CYS A 109 13.36 8.24 -12.15
N SER A 110 13.12 9.37 -11.50
CA SER A 110 12.80 9.42 -10.08
C SER A 110 11.91 10.58 -9.78
N GLY A 111 11.25 10.50 -8.63
CA GLY A 111 10.16 11.39 -8.34
C GLY A 111 9.57 11.19 -6.96
N THR A 112 8.44 11.85 -6.75
CA THR A 112 7.61 11.68 -5.57
C THR A 112 6.31 11.00 -5.93
N TRP A 113 5.70 10.36 -4.95
CA TRP A 113 4.35 9.84 -5.09
C TRP A 113 3.51 10.34 -3.92
N GLN A 114 2.22 10.48 -4.19
CA GLN A 114 1.20 10.80 -3.21
C GLN A 114 0.06 9.79 -3.34
N ALA A 115 -0.54 9.42 -2.21
CA ALA A 115 -1.62 8.47 -2.16
C ALA A 115 -2.77 9.02 -1.32
N THR A 116 -3.99 8.82 -1.79
CA THR A 116 -5.22 9.14 -1.06
C THR A 116 -6.16 7.95 -1.12
N ARG A 117 -6.70 7.56 0.03
CA ARG A 117 -7.68 6.50 0.15
C ARG A 117 -9.08 7.07 -0.07
N THR A 118 -9.83 6.40 -0.93
CA THR A 118 -11.27 6.64 -1.17
C THR A 118 -12.13 5.69 -0.37
#